data_AF-A0A6I3E7L1-F1
#
_entry.id   AF-A0A6I3E7L1-F1
#
_cell.length_a   1.000
_cell.length_b   1.000
_cell.length_c   1.000
_cell.angle_alpha   90.00
_cell.angle_beta   90.00
_cell.angle_gamma   90.00
#
_symmetry.space_group_name_H-M   'P 1'
#
loop_
_entity.id
_entity.type
_entity.pdbx_description
1 polymer ?
#
loop_
_entity_poly.entity_id
_entity_poly.type
_entity_poly.pdbx_seq_one_letter_code
_entity_poly.pdbx_strand_id
1 'polypeptide(L)'
;MQILGILAFVFALLFSVMIHEFGHYLTAKRYGMKVSEFFLGFGARIWSTRRGETEFGLKAIPAGGYCKIEGMVPTDTMPEGEEDRAFYRASSGRKLIVLGAGSFLHFVLGYILIFILFAGVGVNQLLPTISQVSPQSGAAVAGLQAGDEVLSINAVKVTDWYYDV
;
A
#
# COMPACT_ATOMS: atom_id res chain seq x y z
N MET A 1 -20.70 10.75 4.27
CA MET A 1 -19.73 10.05 3.40
C MET A 1 -18.30 10.58 3.50
N GLN A 2 -18.06 11.90 3.52
CA GLN A 2 -16.69 12.46 3.56
C GLN A 2 -15.89 12.09 4.83
N ILE A 3 -16.47 12.22 6.03
CA ILE A 3 -15.78 11.89 7.29
C ILE A 3 -15.37 10.42 7.32
N LEU A 4 -16.25 9.51 6.89
CA LEU A 4 -15.95 8.08 6.82
C LEU A 4 -14.78 7.81 5.87
N GLY A 5 -14.74 8.47 4.71
CA GLY A 5 -13.63 8.38 3.77
C GLY A 5 -12.31 8.88 4.35
N ILE A 6 -12.34 10.00 5.08
CA ILE A 6 -11.14 10.55 5.76
C ILE A 6 -10.63 9.55 6.81
N LEU A 7 -11.51 9.02 7.66
CA LEU A 7 -11.12 8.04 8.68
C LEU A 7 -10.55 6.76 8.06
N ALA A 8 -11.18 6.25 7.00
CA ALA A 8 -10.68 5.08 6.27
C ALA A 8 -9.31 5.35 5.64
N PHE A 9 -9.10 6.53 5.05
CA PHE A 9 -7.82 6.93 4.48
C PHE A 9 -6.71 7.03 5.54
N VAL A 10 -6.99 7.68 6.68
CA VAL A 10 -6.04 7.77 7.80
C VAL A 10 -5.67 6.37 8.31
N PHE A 11 -6.67 5.50 8.49
CA PHE A 11 -6.41 4.12 8.90
C PHE A 11 -5.55 3.35 7.89
N ALA A 12 -5.87 3.46 6.60
CA ALA A 12 -5.12 2.80 5.53
C ALA A 12 -3.67 3.31 5.46
N LEU A 13 -3.44 4.61 5.64
CA LEU A 13 -2.09 5.18 5.73
C LEU A 13 -1.30 4.63 6.91
N LEU A 14 -1.91 4.60 8.11
CA LEU A 14 -1.25 4.07 9.31
C LEU A 14 -0.93 2.59 9.15
N PHE A 15 -1.87 1.81 8.60
CA PHE A 15 -1.65 0.41 8.30
C PHE A 15 -0.50 0.21 7.30
N SER A 16 -0.46 0.99 6.22
CA SER A 16 0.61 0.96 5.22
C SER A 16 1.99 1.28 5.82
N VAL A 17 2.07 2.26 6.72
CA VAL A 17 3.31 2.57 7.44
C VAL A 17 3.73 1.40 8.32
N MET A 18 2.81 0.78 9.06
CA MET A 18 3.18 -0.38 9.89
C MET A 18 3.66 -1.57 9.06
N ILE A 19 3.13 -1.77 7.86
CA ILE A 19 3.65 -2.78 6.92
C ILE A 19 5.07 -2.44 6.48
N HIS A 20 5.39 -1.17 6.22
CA HIS A 20 6.75 -0.71 5.94
C HIS A 20 7.71 -1.05 7.09
N GLU A 21 7.37 -0.60 8.29
CA GLU A 21 8.18 -0.84 9.49
C GLU A 21 8.35 -2.34 9.75
N PHE A 22 7.31 -3.13 9.47
CA PHE A 22 7.35 -4.59 9.62
C PHE A 22 8.40 -5.24 8.71
N GLY A 23 8.71 -4.66 7.55
CA GLY A 23 9.76 -5.14 6.65
C GLY A 23 11.15 -5.00 7.26
N HIS A 24 11.44 -3.83 7.83
CA HIS A 24 12.67 -3.58 8.59
C HIS A 24 12.77 -4.53 9.78
N TYR A 25 11.68 -4.63 10.56
CA TYR A 25 11.59 -5.51 11.73
C TYR A 25 11.92 -6.97 11.37
N LEU A 26 11.23 -7.53 10.37
CA LEU A 26 11.35 -8.94 10.00
C LEU A 26 12.77 -9.28 9.53
N THR A 27 13.36 -8.43 8.70
CA THR A 27 14.70 -8.65 8.17
C THR A 27 15.79 -8.44 9.22
N ALA A 28 15.66 -7.44 10.08
CA ALA A 28 16.58 -7.21 11.20
C ALA A 28 16.60 -8.41 12.16
N LYS A 29 15.41 -8.89 12.55
CA LYS A 29 15.27 -10.09 13.40
C LYS A 29 15.83 -11.34 12.73
N ARG A 30 15.63 -11.51 11.42
CA ARG A 30 16.18 -12.63 10.65
C ARG A 30 17.71 -12.64 10.63
N TYR A 31 18.34 -11.46 10.63
CA TYR A 31 19.80 -11.34 10.68
C TYR A 31 20.37 -11.28 12.11
N GLY A 32 19.53 -11.52 13.13
CA GLY A 32 19.96 -11.56 14.54
C GLY A 32 20.17 -10.19 15.19
N MET A 33 19.81 -9.10 14.50
CA MET A 33 19.92 -7.75 15.04
C MET A 33 18.94 -7.56 16.19
N LYS A 34 19.30 -6.73 17.16
CA LYS A 34 18.43 -6.40 18.29
C LYS A 34 17.43 -5.33 17.88
N VAL A 35 16.14 -5.64 18.02
CA VAL A 35 15.05 -4.70 17.79
C VAL A 35 14.31 -4.47 19.09
N SER A 36 14.44 -3.28 19.66
CA SER A 36 13.97 -2.97 21.00
C SER A 36 12.56 -2.39 21.02
N GLU A 37 12.17 -1.63 19.99
CA GLU A 37 10.88 -0.97 19.94
C GLU A 37 10.23 -1.09 18.56
N PHE A 38 8.92 -1.27 18.54
CA PHE A 38 8.10 -1.26 17.34
C PHE A 38 6.77 -0.56 17.66
N PHE A 39 6.63 0.70 17.26
CA PHE A 39 5.49 1.53 17.66
C PHE A 39 4.75 2.13 16.47
N LEU A 40 3.43 2.24 16.63
CA LEU A 40 2.59 3.08 15.79
C LEU A 40 2.49 4.47 16.42
N GLY A 41 2.82 5.50 15.63
CA GLY A 41 2.76 6.90 16.05
C GLY A 41 3.98 7.42 16.79
N PHE A 42 3.88 8.69 17.22
CA PHE A 42 4.91 9.43 17.95
C PHE A 42 4.39 10.06 19.25
N GLY A 43 5.30 10.61 20.06
CA GLY A 43 4.98 11.32 21.30
C GLY A 43 4.85 10.40 22.53
N ALA A 44 3.95 10.76 23.44
CA ALA A 44 3.73 10.02 24.69
C ALA A 44 3.22 8.60 24.41
N ARG A 45 3.75 7.62 25.14
CA ARG A 45 3.29 6.22 25.08
C ARG A 45 1.90 6.12 25.71
N ILE A 46 0.89 5.72 24.93
CA ILE A 46 -0.46 5.43 25.46
C ILE A 46 -0.51 4.01 26.00
N TRP A 47 0.01 3.07 25.22
CA TRP A 47 -0.03 1.65 25.55
C TRP A 47 1.19 0.94 24.95
N SER A 48 1.72 -0.03 25.68
CA SER A 48 2.71 -0.96 25.13
C SER A 48 2.63 -2.33 25.80
N THR A 49 3.15 -3.33 25.09
CA THR A 49 3.36 -4.68 25.57
C THR A 49 4.72 -5.18 25.10
N ARG A 50 5.45 -5.88 25.97
CA ARG A 50 6.74 -6.46 25.61
C ARG A 50 6.55 -7.91 25.17
N ARG A 51 7.01 -8.24 23.97
CA ARG A 51 7.03 -9.61 23.46
C ARG A 51 8.46 -10.01 23.12
N GLY A 52 9.04 -10.87 23.94
CA GLY A 52 10.46 -11.19 23.88
C GLY A 52 11.29 -9.95 24.22
N GLU A 53 12.18 -9.55 23.32
CA GLU A 53 13.04 -8.37 23.48
C GLU A 53 12.45 -7.07 22.90
N THR A 54 11.37 -7.17 22.11
CA THR A 54 10.78 -6.02 21.42
C THR A 54 9.55 -5.54 22.19
N GLU A 55 9.50 -4.23 22.43
CA GLU A 55 8.33 -3.54 22.96
C GLU A 55 7.45 -3.04 21.81
N PHE A 56 6.22 -3.53 21.77
CA PHE A 56 5.21 -3.15 20.80
C PHE A 56 4.23 -2.18 21.43
N GLY A 57 3.78 -1.14 20.71
CA GLY A 57 2.79 -0.26 21.30
C GLY A 57 2.25 0.84 20.41
N LEU A 58 1.46 1.70 21.04
CA LEU A 58 0.77 2.84 20.44
C LEU A 58 1.18 4.12 21.16
N LYS A 59 1.49 5.16 20.39
CA LYS A 59 1.78 6.50 20.91
C LYS A 59 0.66 7.48 20.61
N ALA A 60 0.67 8.61 21.32
CA ALA A 60 -0.42 9.58 21.35
C ALA A 60 -0.70 10.27 20.01
N ILE A 61 0.32 10.46 19.20
CA ILE A 61 0.18 11.09 17.88
C ILE A 61 0.14 9.98 16.85
N PRO A 62 -1.01 9.68 16.24
CA PRO A 62 -1.14 8.62 15.24
C PRO A 62 -0.65 9.12 13.88
N ALA A 63 0.62 9.51 13.82
CA ALA A 63 1.32 9.90 12.61
C ALA A 63 2.53 8.98 12.46
N GLY A 64 2.63 8.25 11.35
CA GLY A 64 3.75 7.35 11.09
C GLY A 64 3.87 6.17 12.07
N GLY A 65 5.06 5.59 12.12
CA GLY A 65 5.47 4.49 12.98
C GLY A 65 6.98 4.36 12.94
N TYR A 66 7.56 3.56 13.82
CA TYR A 66 9.00 3.31 13.79
C TYR A 66 9.37 1.94 14.34
N CYS A 67 10.43 1.37 13.78
CA CYS A 67 11.11 0.17 14.24
C CYS A 67 12.53 0.52 14.73
N LYS A 68 12.75 0.51 16.05
CA LYS A 68 14.07 0.81 16.63
C LYS A 68 14.99 -0.40 16.58
N ILE A 69 15.91 -0.38 15.63
CA ILE A 69 16.98 -1.38 15.48
C ILE A 69 18.23 -0.80 16.15
N GLU A 70 18.73 -1.48 17.18
CA GLU A 70 19.84 -0.96 17.98
C GLU A 70 21.16 -0.93 17.19
N GLY A 71 21.94 0.13 17.38
CA GLY A 71 23.19 0.36 16.66
C GLY A 71 23.00 0.93 15.25
N MET A 72 21.86 1.58 14.98
CA MET A 72 21.68 2.42 13.79
C MET A 72 22.22 3.83 14.00
N VAL A 73 22.14 4.33 15.23
CA VAL A 73 22.64 5.65 15.61
C VAL A 73 23.91 5.49 16.45
N PRO A 74 24.96 6.33 16.28
CA PRO A 74 26.18 6.24 17.07
C PRO A 74 25.98 6.35 18.59
N THR A 75 24.86 6.96 19.00
CA THR A 75 24.49 7.15 20.41
C THR A 75 23.73 5.97 21.00
N ASP A 76 23.36 4.95 20.20
CA ASP A 76 22.66 3.77 20.70
C ASP A 76 23.60 2.95 21.61
N THR A 77 23.18 2.75 22.86
CA THR A 77 23.91 1.92 23.80
C THR A 77 23.44 0.48 23.70
N MET A 78 24.35 -0.41 23.33
CA MET A 78 24.08 -1.85 23.33
C MET A 78 24.19 -2.39 24.75
N PRO A 79 23.31 -3.32 25.17
CA PRO A 79 23.51 -4.07 26.39
C PRO A 79 24.84 -4.85 26.36
N GLU A 80 25.48 -5.00 27.52
CA GLU A 80 26.74 -5.75 27.63
C GLU A 80 26.58 -7.17 27.07
N GLY A 81 27.54 -7.59 26.24
CA GLY A 81 27.53 -8.91 25.60
C GLY A 81 26.60 -9.04 24.38
N GLU A 82 25.83 -8.01 24.01
CA GLU A 82 24.96 -8.02 22.83
C GLU A 82 25.47 -7.17 21.66
N GLU A 83 26.67 -6.59 21.77
CA GLU A 83 27.25 -5.70 20.76
C GLU A 83 27.31 -6.28 19.34
N ASP A 84 27.50 -7.60 19.21
CA ASP A 84 27.53 -8.31 17.92
C ASP A 84 26.21 -8.27 17.17
N ARG A 85 25.12 -7.94 17.88
CA ARG A 85 23.77 -7.77 17.33
C ARG A 85 23.49 -6.34 16.89
N ALA A 86 24.45 -5.43 17.02
CA ALA A 86 24.31 -4.05 16.60
C ALA A 86 24.25 -3.94 15.06
N PHE A 87 23.36 -3.09 14.55
CA PHE A 87 23.23 -2.88 13.11
C PHE A 87 24.56 -2.46 12.46
N TYR A 88 25.34 -1.57 13.08
CA TYR A 88 26.62 -1.13 12.54
C TYR A 88 27.68 -2.24 12.41
N ARG A 89 27.59 -3.35 13.17
CA ARG A 89 28.50 -4.50 13.03
C ARG A 89 28.13 -5.42 11.86
N ALA A 90 26.92 -5.30 11.32
CA ALA A 90 26.49 -6.14 10.20
C ALA A 90 27.26 -5.83 8.90
N SER A 91 27.45 -6.86 8.07
CA SER A 91 27.98 -6.72 6.71
C SER A 91 27.11 -5.77 5.87
N SER A 92 27.72 -5.04 4.94
CA SER A 92 27.03 -4.05 4.10
C SER A 92 25.82 -4.61 3.35
N GLY A 93 25.87 -5.86 2.87
CA GLY A 93 24.73 -6.49 2.19
C GLY A 93 23.52 -6.68 3.12
N ARG A 94 23.74 -7.13 4.37
CA ARG A 94 22.67 -7.25 5.37
C ARG A 94 22.07 -5.90 5.73
N LYS A 95 22.92 -4.87 5.87
CA LYS A 95 22.46 -3.49 6.11
C LYS A 95 21.57 -3.00 4.96
N LEU A 96 22.01 -3.20 3.73
CA LEU A 96 21.24 -2.80 2.54
C LEU A 96 19.87 -3.49 2.49
N ILE A 97 19.82 -4.79 2.77
CA ILE A 97 18.56 -5.54 2.80
C ILE A 97 17.64 -5.01 3.90
N VAL A 98 18.14 -4.81 5.11
CA VAL A 98 17.34 -4.30 6.23
C VAL A 98 16.80 -2.91 5.91
N LEU A 99 17.63 -1.99 5.40
CA LEU A 99 17.21 -0.64 5.02
C LEU A 99 16.26 -0.62 3.81
N GLY A 100 16.37 -1.58 2.89
CA GLY A 100 15.49 -1.68 1.71
C GLY A 100 14.18 -2.42 1.97
N ALA A 101 14.10 -3.23 3.03
CA ALA A 101 12.99 -4.16 3.27
C ALA A 101 11.63 -3.47 3.45
N GLY A 102 11.58 -2.31 4.10
CA GLY A 102 10.34 -1.55 4.27
C GLY A 102 9.78 -1.08 2.93
N SER A 103 10.63 -0.49 2.08
CA SER A 103 10.24 -0.08 0.72
C SER A 103 9.81 -1.27 -0.14
N PHE A 104 10.53 -2.39 -0.04
CA PHE A 104 10.13 -3.63 -0.73
C PHE A 104 8.71 -4.07 -0.34
N LEU A 105 8.36 -4.05 0.95
CA LEU A 105 7.00 -4.40 1.38
C LEU A 105 5.93 -3.42 0.89
N HIS A 106 6.26 -2.15 0.66
CA HIS A 106 5.32 -1.24 -0.01
C HIS A 106 5.03 -1.65 -1.46
N PHE A 107 6.04 -2.08 -2.22
CA PHE A 107 5.80 -2.62 -3.56
C PHE A 107 4.95 -3.88 -3.53
N VAL A 108 5.20 -4.78 -2.58
CA VAL A 108 4.37 -5.99 -2.38
C VAL A 108 2.93 -5.61 -2.02
N LEU A 109 2.75 -4.69 -1.07
CA LEU A 109 1.42 -4.21 -0.67
C LEU A 109 0.71 -3.56 -1.86
N GLY A 110 1.38 -2.70 -2.61
CA GLY A 110 0.82 -2.05 -3.81
C GLY A 110 0.39 -3.07 -4.86
N TYR A 111 1.22 -4.10 -5.12
CA TYR A 111 0.86 -5.19 -6.03
C TYR A 111 -0.40 -5.93 -5.56
N ILE A 112 -0.48 -6.29 -4.28
CA ILE A 112 -1.65 -6.97 -3.69
C ILE A 112 -2.89 -6.08 -3.78
N LEU A 113 -2.78 -4.79 -3.45
CA LEU A 113 -3.91 -3.85 -3.51
C LEU A 113 -4.43 -3.68 -4.94
N ILE A 114 -3.54 -3.52 -5.91
CA ILE A 114 -3.92 -3.43 -7.33
C ILE A 114 -4.54 -4.73 -7.82
N PHE A 115 -3.98 -5.88 -7.45
CA PHE A 115 -4.55 -7.19 -7.79
C PHE A 115 -5.97 -7.35 -7.23
N ILE A 116 -6.19 -7.03 -5.95
CA ILE A 116 -7.52 -7.08 -5.32
C ILE A 116 -8.48 -6.10 -5.98
N LEU A 117 -8.02 -4.88 -6.31
CA LEU A 117 -8.84 -3.88 -6.99
C LEU A 117 -9.34 -4.41 -8.34
N PHE A 118 -8.45 -4.93 -9.18
CA PHE A 118 -8.84 -5.47 -10.48
C PHE A 118 -9.66 -6.76 -10.39
N ALA A 119 -9.32 -7.67 -9.47
CA ALA A 119 -10.05 -8.92 -9.31
C ALA A 119 -11.44 -8.74 -8.69
N GLY A 120 -11.60 -7.78 -7.77
CA GLY A 120 -12.84 -7.57 -7.01
C GLY A 120 -13.76 -6.51 -7.60
N VAL A 121 -13.21 -5.39 -8.05
CA VAL A 121 -14.00 -4.26 -8.61
C VAL A 121 -14.06 -4.32 -10.13
N GLY A 122 -13.01 -4.83 -10.77
CA GLY A 122 -12.91 -4.88 -12.22
C GLY A 122 -12.38 -3.58 -12.82
N VAL A 123 -12.59 -3.42 -14.13
CA VAL A 123 -12.20 -2.24 -14.90
C VAL A 123 -13.43 -1.59 -15.52
N ASN A 124 -13.38 -0.29 -15.73
CA ASN A 124 -14.41 0.39 -16.52
C ASN A 124 -14.26 -0.06 -17.98
N GLN A 125 -15.32 -0.64 -18.55
CA GLN A 125 -15.39 -0.95 -19.96
C GLN A 125 -16.32 0.04 -20.66
N LEU A 126 -15.89 0.55 -21.81
CA LEU A 126 -16.77 1.32 -22.69
C LEU A 126 -17.71 0.32 -23.38
N LEU A 127 -19.00 0.45 -23.10
CA LEU A 127 -20.01 -0.37 -23.75
C LEU A 127 -20.36 0.25 -25.11
N PRO A 128 -20.66 -0.57 -26.14
CA PRO A 128 -21.11 -0.10 -27.45
C PRO A 128 -22.56 0.40 -27.40
N THR A 129 -22.94 1.11 -26.34
CA THR A 129 -24.30 1.57 -26.09
C THR A 129 -24.37 3.08 -26.28
N ILE A 130 -25.36 3.54 -27.03
CA ILE A 130 -25.57 4.97 -27.29
C ILE A 130 -26.06 5.64 -26.01
N SER A 131 -25.23 6.44 -25.35
CA SER A 131 -25.64 7.17 -24.14
C SER A 131 -26.63 8.30 -24.44
N GLN A 132 -26.45 9.00 -25.55
CA GLN A 132 -27.27 10.14 -25.94
C GLN A 132 -27.22 10.35 -27.45
N VAL A 133 -28.34 10.80 -28.02
CA VAL A 133 -28.42 11.26 -29.41
C VAL A 133 -28.70 12.76 -29.42
N SER A 134 -27.88 13.52 -30.14
CA SER A 134 -28.07 14.96 -30.29
C SER A 134 -29.33 15.26 -31.11
N PRO A 135 -30.21 16.19 -30.68
CA PRO A 135 -31.35 16.62 -31.46
C PRO A 135 -30.93 17.13 -32.85
N GLN A 136 -31.76 16.88 -33.87
CA GLN A 136 -31.53 17.32 -35.26
C GLN A 136 -30.24 16.79 -35.92
N SER A 137 -29.64 15.73 -35.37
CA SER A 137 -28.46 15.08 -35.95
C SER A 137 -28.82 14.03 -37.01
N GLY A 138 -27.85 13.65 -37.84
CA GLY A 138 -28.01 12.52 -38.78
C GLY A 138 -28.34 11.21 -38.07
N ALA A 139 -27.83 11.00 -36.85
CA ALA A 139 -28.17 9.85 -36.01
C ALA A 139 -29.65 9.86 -35.59
N ALA A 140 -30.19 11.02 -35.23
CA ALA A 140 -31.62 11.16 -34.90
C ALA A 140 -32.52 10.88 -36.12
N VAL A 141 -32.12 11.37 -37.30
CA VAL A 141 -32.85 11.12 -38.57
C VAL A 141 -32.80 9.63 -38.95
N ALA A 142 -31.67 8.98 -38.70
CA ALA A 142 -31.51 7.53 -38.89
C ALA A 142 -32.25 6.69 -37.84
N GLY A 143 -32.87 7.32 -36.84
CA GLY A 143 -33.71 6.66 -35.84
C GLY A 143 -32.95 6.06 -34.66
N LEU A 144 -31.67 6.38 -34.47
CA LEU A 144 -30.89 5.91 -33.33
C LEU A 144 -31.43 6.52 -32.04
N GLN A 145 -31.40 5.74 -30.96
CA GLN A 145 -31.91 6.12 -29.65
C GLN A 145 -30.89 5.88 -28.54
N ALA A 146 -31.05 6.61 -27.44
CA ALA A 146 -30.27 6.33 -26.24
C ALA A 146 -30.65 4.93 -25.71
N GLY A 147 -29.65 4.10 -25.45
CA GLY A 147 -29.81 2.71 -25.05
C GLY A 147 -29.62 1.70 -26.19
N ASP A 148 -29.55 2.14 -27.46
CA ASP A 148 -29.25 1.22 -28.57
C ASP A 148 -27.84 0.63 -28.44
N GLU A 149 -27.71 -0.66 -28.71
CA GLU A 149 -26.43 -1.38 -28.73
C GLU A 149 -25.94 -1.54 -30.18
N VAL A 150 -24.71 -1.08 -30.45
CA VAL A 150 -24.07 -1.17 -31.75
C VAL A 150 -23.43 -2.54 -31.91
N LEU A 151 -24.09 -3.44 -32.64
CA LEU A 151 -23.61 -4.80 -32.86
C LEU A 151 -22.55 -4.89 -33.99
N SER A 152 -22.61 -3.98 -34.96
CA SER A 152 -21.70 -3.95 -36.11
C SER A 152 -21.63 -2.59 -36.78
N ILE A 153 -20.48 -2.22 -37.31
CA ILE A 153 -20.26 -1.02 -38.13
C ILE A 153 -19.72 -1.47 -39.50
N ASN A 154 -20.35 -1.06 -40.60
CA ASN A 154 -19.94 -1.44 -41.97
C ASN A 154 -19.76 -2.96 -42.15
N ALA A 155 -20.67 -3.76 -41.58
CA ALA A 155 -20.63 -5.22 -41.55
C ALA A 155 -19.46 -5.85 -40.77
N VAL A 156 -18.64 -5.06 -40.07
CA VAL A 156 -17.66 -5.55 -39.09
C VAL A 156 -18.34 -5.62 -37.73
N LYS A 157 -18.32 -6.79 -37.10
CA LYS A 157 -18.91 -7.00 -35.77
C LYS A 157 -18.11 -6.23 -34.72
N VAL A 158 -18.82 -5.51 -33.84
CA VAL A 158 -18.22 -4.88 -32.66
C VAL A 158 -18.18 -5.92 -31.53
N THR A 159 -16.98 -6.18 -31.06
CA THR A 159 -16.64 -7.10 -29.95
C THR A 159 -15.99 -6.37 -28.79
N ASP A 160 -15.17 -5.35 -29.08
CA ASP A 160 -14.59 -4.43 -28.11
C ASP A 160 -14.66 -3.01 -28.69
N TRP A 161 -15.47 -2.15 -28.07
CA TRP A 161 -15.66 -0.78 -28.52
C TRP A 161 -14.36 0.03 -28.59
N TYR A 162 -13.36 -0.29 -27.76
CA TYR A 162 -12.09 0.43 -27.74
C TYR A 162 -11.19 0.08 -28.93
N TYR A 163 -11.32 -1.12 -29.49
CA TYR A 163 -10.46 -1.60 -30.59
C TYR A 163 -11.16 -1.59 -31.96
N ASP A 164 -12.47 -1.79 -31.98
CA ASP A 164 -13.23 -2.00 -33.21
C ASP A 164 -13.76 -0.70 -33.84
N VAL A 165 -13.69 0.42 -33.11
CA VAL A 165 -14.20 1.75 -33.52
C VAL A 165 -13.08 2.78 -33.51
#